data_AF-A0A5A7VFK5-F1
#
_entry.id   AF-A0A5A7VFK5-F1
#
_cell.length_a   1.000
_cell.length_b   1.000
_cell.length_c   1.000
_cell.angle_alpha   90.00
_cell.angle_beta   90.00
_cell.angle_gamma   90.00
#
_symmetry.space_group_name_H-M   'P 1'
#
loop_
_entity.id
_entity.type
_entity.pdbx_description
1 polymer ?
#
loop_
_entity_poly.entity_id
_entity_poly.type
_entity_poly.pdbx_seq_one_letter_code
_entity_poly.pdbx_strand_id
1 'polypeptide(L)'
;MDNFRRFILITLAQSGKGERKNIQPQEISARIQALFRCNVIVITQEKHQDGEERHHHIGVLNENAHRKNATKRIRESFSEWQGRQCNVSFHKAWNTICTYVTKEDKEPYVWGNFSREQILQQARARQSHKKK
;
A
#
# COMPACT_ATOMS: atom_id res chain seq x y z
N MET A 1 -19.76 -5.05 17.35
CA MET A 1 -18.34 -4.67 17.23
C MET A 1 -18.06 -4.36 15.78
N ASP A 2 -17.69 -3.12 15.47
CA ASP A 2 -17.38 -2.74 14.09
C ASP A 2 -16.11 -3.46 13.61
N ASN A 3 -16.22 -4.19 12.49
CA ASN A 3 -15.15 -5.02 11.94
C ASN A 3 -14.26 -4.20 10.99
N PHE A 4 -13.70 -3.11 11.53
CA PHE A 4 -12.81 -2.23 10.79
C PHE A 4 -11.44 -2.87 10.56
N ARG A 5 -10.90 -2.64 9.37
CA ARG A 5 -9.63 -3.18 8.90
C ARG A 5 -8.62 -2.05 8.83
N ARG A 6 -8.04 -1.77 9.98
CA ARG A 6 -7.10 -0.67 10.23
C ARG A 6 -5.86 -0.69 9.33
N PHE A 7 -5.37 -1.88 8.99
CA PHE A 7 -4.14 -2.05 8.22
C PHE A 7 -4.44 -2.77 6.90
N ILE A 8 -4.28 -2.06 5.79
CA ILE A 8 -4.54 -2.57 4.44
C ILE A 8 -3.25 -2.55 3.65
N LEU A 9 -2.94 -3.66 2.98
CA LEU A 9 -1.92 -3.72 1.95
C LEU A 9 -2.62 -3.88 0.60
N ILE A 10 -2.27 -3.02 -0.34
CA ILE A 10 -2.78 -3.05 -1.71
C ILE A 10 -1.60 -3.27 -2.64
N THR A 11 -1.75 -4.16 -3.61
CA THR A 11 -0.77 -4.35 -4.69
C THR A 11 -1.46 -4.07 -6.01
N LEU A 12 -0.97 -3.06 -6.73
CA LEU A 12 -1.37 -2.73 -8.09
C LEU A 12 -0.34 -3.32 -9.06
N ALA A 13 -0.66 -4.49 -9.61
CA ALA A 13 0.24 -5.25 -10.46
C ALA A 13 0.29 -4.72 -11.90
N GLN A 14 1.42 -4.94 -12.59
CA GLN A 14 1.59 -4.53 -13.99
C GLN A 14 1.29 -3.04 -14.22
N SER A 15 1.74 -2.22 -13.28
CA SER A 15 1.60 -0.76 -13.34
C SER A 15 2.44 -0.14 -14.47
N GLY A 16 3.29 -0.90 -15.15
CA GLY A 16 4.06 -0.42 -16.32
C GLY A 16 3.30 -0.44 -17.65
N LYS A 17 2.05 -0.95 -17.70
CA LYS A 17 1.32 -1.21 -18.95
C LYS A 17 0.21 -0.19 -19.23
N GLY A 18 0.10 0.28 -20.47
CA GLY A 18 -1.00 1.14 -20.93
C GLY A 18 -1.16 2.41 -20.11
N GLU A 19 -2.42 2.77 -19.81
CA GLU A 19 -2.78 3.96 -19.01
C GLU A 19 -2.19 3.96 -17.60
N ARG A 20 -1.83 2.78 -17.08
CA ARG A 20 -1.27 2.60 -15.73
C ARG A 20 0.16 3.13 -15.60
N LYS A 21 0.90 3.20 -16.72
CA LYS A 21 2.35 3.53 -16.76
C LYS A 21 2.69 4.87 -16.12
N ASN A 22 1.74 5.80 -16.16
CA ASN A 22 1.95 7.19 -15.74
C ASN A 22 1.32 7.50 -14.38
N ILE A 23 0.67 6.53 -13.71
CA ILE A 23 0.06 6.79 -12.41
C ILE A 23 1.14 7.20 -11.41
N GLN A 24 0.95 8.35 -10.76
CA GLN A 24 1.88 8.86 -9.77
C GLN A 24 1.46 8.43 -8.35
N PRO A 25 2.40 8.28 -7.40
CA PRO A 25 2.07 7.99 -6.00
C PRO A 25 1.06 8.97 -5.39
N GLN A 26 1.11 10.25 -5.76
CA GLN A 26 0.18 11.29 -5.30
C GLN A 26 -1.26 11.01 -5.75
N GLU A 27 -1.45 10.56 -7.00
CA GLU A 27 -2.76 10.20 -7.54
C GLU A 27 -3.32 8.95 -6.83
N ILE A 28 -2.48 7.93 -6.64
CA ILE A 28 -2.86 6.73 -5.87
C ILE A 28 -3.26 7.13 -4.44
N SER A 29 -2.48 7.99 -3.80
CA SER A 29 -2.74 8.50 -2.45
C SER A 29 -4.07 9.25 -2.38
N ALA A 30 -4.33 10.17 -3.31
CA ALA A 30 -5.57 10.94 -3.38
C ALA A 30 -6.81 10.03 -3.52
N ARG A 31 -6.73 9.03 -4.40
CA ARG A 31 -7.80 8.03 -4.57
C ARG A 31 -8.10 7.28 -3.28
N ILE A 32 -7.08 6.82 -2.56
CA ILE A 32 -7.25 6.11 -1.29
C ILE A 32 -7.84 7.04 -0.20
N GLN A 33 -7.39 8.29 -0.13
CA GLN A 33 -7.93 9.29 0.81
C GLN A 33 -9.41 9.58 0.55
N ALA A 34 -9.87 9.56 -0.71
CA ALA A 34 -11.28 9.70 -1.04
C ALA A 34 -12.14 8.52 -0.54
N LEU A 35 -11.54 7.35 -0.29
CA LEU A 35 -12.26 6.16 0.18
C LEU A 35 -12.34 6.07 1.71
N PHE A 36 -11.29 6.46 2.42
CA PHE A 36 -11.14 6.20 3.85
C PHE A 36 -10.52 7.38 4.60
N ARG A 37 -10.82 7.47 5.90
CA ARG A 37 -10.10 8.35 6.82
C ARG A 37 -8.72 7.73 7.08
N CYS A 38 -7.72 8.20 6.34
CA CYS A 38 -6.36 7.68 6.38
C CYS A 38 -5.49 8.51 7.32
N ASN A 39 -4.71 7.85 8.17
CA ASN A 39 -3.68 8.49 8.99
C ASN A 39 -2.32 8.45 8.28
N VAL A 40 -2.06 7.38 7.51
CA VAL A 40 -0.80 7.17 6.77
C VAL A 40 -1.06 6.38 5.49
N ILE A 41 -0.39 6.81 4.42
CA ILE A 41 -0.27 6.05 3.17
C ILE A 41 1.20 5.97 2.81
N VAL A 42 1.69 4.77 2.54
CA VAL A 42 3.07 4.50 2.09
C VAL A 42 3.00 3.81 0.75
N ILE A 43 3.70 4.33 -0.26
CA ILE A 43 3.69 3.81 -1.62
C ILE A 43 5.12 3.55 -2.06
N THR A 44 5.38 2.33 -2.51
CA THR A 44 6.64 1.96 -3.17
C THR A 44 6.37 1.40 -4.54
N GLN A 45 7.38 1.48 -5.40
CA GLN A 45 7.35 0.88 -6.72
C GLN A 45 8.42 -0.21 -6.81
N GLU A 46 7.98 -1.46 -6.90
CA GLU A 46 8.88 -2.58 -7.20
C GLU A 46 9.15 -2.60 -8.70
N LYS A 47 10.44 -2.56 -9.08
CA LYS A 47 10.91 -2.75 -10.46
C LYS A 47 11.51 -4.16 -10.54
N HIS A 48 10.87 -5.06 -11.27
CA HIS A 48 11.51 -6.34 -11.61
C HIS A 48 12.67 -6.12 -12.60
N GLN A 49 13.63 -7.05 -12.61
CA GLN A 49 14.90 -6.95 -13.35
C GLN A 49 14.74 -6.66 -14.86
N ASP A 50 13.60 -7.05 -15.45
CA ASP A 50 13.30 -6.84 -16.87
C ASP A 50 12.58 -5.51 -17.19
N GLY A 51 12.37 -4.64 -16.20
CA GLY A 51 11.91 -3.25 -16.36
C GLY A 51 10.43 -3.06 -16.74
N GLU A 52 9.78 -4.06 -17.34
CA GLU A 52 8.38 -4.01 -17.77
C GLU A 52 7.39 -4.37 -16.66
N GLU A 53 7.75 -5.28 -15.76
CA GLU A 53 6.90 -5.69 -14.66
C GLU A 53 7.12 -4.77 -13.45
N ARG A 54 6.24 -3.77 -13.33
CA ARG A 54 6.23 -2.80 -12.23
C ARG A 54 5.02 -3.04 -11.34
N HIS A 55 5.22 -3.11 -10.03
CA HIS A 55 4.14 -3.20 -9.05
C HIS A 55 4.18 -1.98 -8.14
N HIS A 56 3.01 -1.41 -7.83
CA HIS A 56 2.91 -0.50 -6.70
C HIS A 56 2.45 -1.28 -5.47
N HIS A 57 3.18 -1.16 -4.39
CA HIS A 57 2.77 -1.64 -3.08
C HIS A 57 2.35 -0.46 -2.22
N ILE A 58 1.12 -0.51 -1.73
CA ILE A 58 0.52 0.55 -0.92
C ILE A 58 0.16 0.02 0.45
N GLY A 59 0.76 0.61 1.47
CA GLY A 59 0.39 0.42 2.86
C GLY A 59 -0.53 1.52 3.33
N VAL A 60 -1.70 1.16 3.88
CA VAL A 60 -2.70 2.12 4.38
C VAL A 60 -2.98 1.86 5.86
N LEU A 61 -2.79 2.91 6.67
CA LEU A 61 -3.29 3.01 8.04
C LEU A 61 -4.55 3.89 8.02
N ASN A 62 -5.69 3.33 8.41
CA ASN A 62 -6.99 4.01 8.35
C ASN A 62 -7.88 3.71 9.58
N GLU A 63 -8.96 4.47 9.73
CA GLU A 63 -9.86 4.35 10.87
C GLU A 63 -11.20 3.67 10.55
N ASN A 64 -11.64 3.68 9.30
CA ASN A 64 -13.03 3.39 8.94
C ASN A 64 -13.23 2.40 7.78
N ALA A 65 -12.17 1.74 7.28
CA ALA A 65 -12.33 0.75 6.22
C ALA A 65 -13.03 -0.50 6.76
N HIS A 66 -14.21 -0.80 6.23
CA HIS A 66 -15.01 -1.92 6.70
C HIS A 66 -14.72 -3.20 5.89
N ARG A 67 -14.52 -4.34 6.58
CA ARG A 67 -14.15 -5.63 5.94
C ARG A 67 -15.03 -6.01 4.75
N LYS A 68 -16.34 -5.75 4.84
CA LYS A 68 -17.32 -6.20 3.83
C LYS A 68 -17.24 -5.45 2.51
N ASN A 69 -16.80 -4.19 2.51
CA ASN A 69 -16.87 -3.33 1.32
C ASN A 69 -15.53 -2.69 0.91
N ALA A 70 -14.52 -2.67 1.80
CA ALA A 70 -13.24 -2.01 1.51
C ALA A 70 -12.59 -2.54 0.23
N THR A 71 -12.54 -3.87 0.03
CA THR A 71 -11.98 -4.48 -1.18
C THR A 71 -12.73 -4.07 -2.44
N LYS A 72 -14.07 -4.02 -2.40
CA LYS A 72 -14.90 -3.61 -3.53
C LYS A 72 -14.63 -2.15 -3.88
N ARG A 73 -14.69 -1.25 -2.89
CA ARG A 73 -14.45 0.19 -3.06
C ARG A 73 -13.05 0.50 -3.59
N ILE A 74 -12.02 -0.20 -3.09
CA ILE A 74 -10.65 -0.06 -3.58
C ILE A 74 -10.57 -0.48 -5.04
N ARG A 75 -11.11 -1.64 -5.41
CA ARG A 75 -11.09 -2.11 -6.81
C ARG A 75 -11.86 -1.19 -7.77
N GLU A 76 -12.97 -0.63 -7.33
CA GLU A 76 -13.75 0.35 -8.11
C GLU A 76 -12.94 1.64 -8.35
N SER A 77 -12.16 2.10 -7.36
CA SER A 77 -11.30 3.27 -7.50
C SER A 77 -10.06 3.05 -8.38
N PHE A 78 -9.74 1.80 -8.67
CA PHE A 78 -8.63 1.37 -9.53
C PHE A 78 -9.18 0.41 -10.60
N SER A 79 -10.26 0.80 -11.27
CA SER A 79 -10.98 -0.03 -12.26
C SER A 79 -10.10 -0.45 -13.43
N GLU A 80 -9.04 0.31 -13.71
CA GLU A 80 -8.03 -0.01 -14.70
C GLU A 80 -7.15 -1.20 -14.28
N TRP A 81 -7.17 -1.67 -13.02
CA TRP A 81 -6.56 -2.93 -12.54
C TRP A 81 -7.62 -4.01 -12.26
N GLN A 82 -7.82 -4.92 -13.22
CA GLN A 82 -8.89 -5.90 -13.16
C GLN A 82 -8.56 -7.12 -12.27
N GLY A 83 -9.54 -7.56 -11.48
CA GLY A 83 -9.49 -8.81 -10.73
C GLY A 83 -8.30 -8.89 -9.77
N ARG A 84 -7.36 -9.81 -10.05
CA ARG A 84 -6.15 -10.02 -9.23
C ARG A 84 -5.06 -8.96 -9.45
N GLN A 85 -5.19 -8.11 -10.46
CA GLN A 85 -4.25 -7.01 -10.70
C GLN A 85 -4.37 -5.92 -9.63
N CYS A 86 -5.54 -5.78 -8.98
CA CYS A 86 -5.72 -5.03 -7.75
C CYS A 86 -5.94 -6.01 -6.58
N ASN A 87 -4.84 -6.40 -5.94
CA ASN A 87 -4.88 -7.28 -4.78
C ASN A 87 -5.01 -6.45 -3.49
N VAL A 88 -5.90 -6.88 -2.60
CA VAL A 88 -6.16 -6.19 -1.32
C VAL A 88 -6.09 -7.21 -0.20
N SER A 89 -5.17 -7.02 0.75
CA SER A 89 -5.04 -7.84 1.94
C SER A 89 -5.14 -7.02 3.21
N PHE A 90 -5.66 -7.63 4.27
CA PHE A 90 -5.81 -7.01 5.58
C PHE A 90 -4.85 -7.64 6.57
N HIS A 91 -4.09 -6.81 7.27
CA HIS A 91 -3.07 -7.25 8.22
C HIS A 91 -3.46 -6.94 9.66
N LYS A 92 -2.83 -7.64 10.62
CA LYS A 92 -3.04 -7.44 12.06
C LYS A 92 -2.11 -6.38 12.66
N ALA A 93 -1.02 -6.03 11.98
CA ALA A 93 -0.01 -5.13 12.52
C ALA A 93 0.61 -4.25 11.43
N TRP A 94 0.78 -2.96 11.74
CA TRP A 94 1.32 -1.96 10.83
C TRP A 94 2.77 -2.23 10.42
N ASN A 95 3.61 -2.65 11.38
CA ASN A 95 5.01 -3.01 11.12
C ASN A 95 5.16 -4.11 10.04
N THR A 96 4.18 -5.01 9.90
CA THR A 96 4.19 -6.04 8.84
C THR A 96 4.03 -5.42 7.47
N ILE A 97 3.18 -4.39 7.36
CA ILE A 97 3.00 -3.63 6.13
C ILE A 97 4.27 -2.81 5.83
N CYS A 98 4.81 -2.07 6.81
CA CYS A 98 6.04 -1.30 6.64
C CYS A 98 7.19 -2.17 6.10
N THR A 99 7.43 -3.34 6.71
CA THR A 99 8.44 -4.29 6.22
C THR A 99 8.19 -4.73 4.78
N TYR A 100 6.92 -4.96 4.42
CA TYR A 100 6.56 -5.44 3.09
C TYR A 100 6.77 -4.35 2.03
N VAL A 101 6.18 -3.17 2.23
CA VAL A 101 6.25 -2.07 1.24
C VAL A 101 7.67 -1.58 1.06
N THR A 102 8.47 -1.47 2.12
CA THR A 102 9.86 -1.01 2.03
C THR A 102 10.86 -2.15 1.84
N LYS A 103 10.44 -3.33 1.36
CA LYS A 103 11.34 -4.48 1.22
C LYS A 103 12.44 -4.16 0.19
N GLU A 104 12.04 -3.72 -0.99
CA GLU A 104 12.93 -3.52 -2.15
C GLU A 104 13.27 -2.05 -2.37
N ASP A 105 12.28 -1.17 -2.22
CA ASP A 105 12.42 0.27 -2.35
C ASP A 105 12.62 0.92 -0.96
N LYS A 106 13.66 1.74 -0.83
CA LYS A 106 13.99 2.49 0.41
C LYS A 106 13.63 3.97 0.32
N GLU A 107 13.07 4.40 -0.80
CA GLU A 107 12.60 5.77 -1.00
C GLU A 107 11.09 5.82 -1.24
N PRO A 108 10.27 5.27 -0.30
CA PRO A 108 8.83 5.30 -0.46
C PRO A 108 8.31 6.74 -0.50
N TYR A 109 7.28 6.94 -1.32
CA TYR A 109 6.39 8.08 -1.12
C TYR A 109 5.59 7.85 0.17
N VAL A 110 5.54 8.87 1.03
CA VAL A 110 4.80 8.82 2.29
C VAL A 110 3.89 10.04 2.40
N TRP A 111 2.64 9.79 2.76
CA TRP A 111 1.66 10.80 3.10
C TRP A 111 1.10 10.54 4.50
N GLY A 112 0.86 11.60 5.27
CA GLY A 112 0.23 11.56 6.59
C GLY A 112 1.20 11.77 7.75
N ASN A 113 0.86 11.20 8.91
CA ASN A 113 1.46 11.58 10.21
C ASN A 113 2.87 11.03 10.48
N PHE A 114 3.45 10.28 9.55
CA PHE A 114 4.75 9.63 9.74
C PHE A 114 5.72 10.09 8.67
N SER A 115 6.96 10.35 9.06
CA SER A 115 8.05 10.57 8.11
C SER A 115 8.49 9.26 7.47
N ARG A 116 9.17 9.37 6.32
CA ARG A 116 9.82 8.23 5.65
C ARG A 116 10.78 7.49 6.58
N GLU A 117 11.60 8.21 7.34
CA GLU A 117 12.55 7.63 8.29
C GLU A 117 11.85 6.82 9.38
N GLN A 118 10.72 7.33 9.90
CA GLN A 118 9.92 6.61 10.90
C GLN A 118 9.34 5.31 10.32
N ILE A 119 8.87 5.31 9.06
CA ILE A 119 8.40 4.10 8.38
C ILE A 119 9.53 3.07 8.23
N LEU A 120 10.71 3.51 7.79
CA LEU A 120 11.88 2.66 7.65
C LEU A 120 12.36 2.10 9.00
N GLN A 121 12.30 2.88 10.08
CA GLN A 121 12.64 2.42 11.43
C GLN A 121 11.69 1.31 11.90
N GLN A 122 10.39 1.46 11.68
CA GLN A 122 9.41 0.41 12.02
C GLN A 122 9.65 -0.89 11.24
N ALA A 123 10.01 -0.78 9.96
CA ALA A 123 10.35 -1.94 9.14
C ALA A 123 11.59 -2.68 9.70
N ARG A 124 12.63 -1.95 10.10
CA ARG A 124 13.88 -2.49 10.68
C ARG A 124 13.66 -3.13 12.04
N ALA A 125 12.90 -2.50 12.94
CA ALA A 125 12.64 -3.01 14.28
C ALA A 125 12.00 -4.42 14.24
N ARG A 126 11.10 -4.67 13.29
CA ARG A 126 10.51 -6.00 13.12
C ARG A 126 11.52 -7.05 12.63
N GLN A 127 12.48 -6.66 11.79
CA GLN A 127 13.50 -7.56 11.28
C GLN A 127 14.53 -7.95 12.37
N SER A 128 14.90 -7.01 13.25
CA SER A 128 15.82 -7.31 14.37
C SER A 128 15.19 -8.24 15.40
N HIS A 129 13.88 -8.10 15.68
CA HIS A 129 13.16 -8.99 16.60
C HIS A 129 13.04 -10.45 16.10
N LYS A 130 13.15 -10.70 14.78
CA LYS A 130 13.14 -12.06 14.22
C LYS A 130 14.51 -12.75 14.23
N LYS A 131 15.60 -12.00 14.50
CA LYS A 131 16.98 -12.50 14.48
C LYS A 131 17.54 -12.83 15.88
N LYS A 132 16.72 -12.70 16.92
CA LYS A 132 17.00 -13.22 18.26
C LYS A 132 16.18 -14.48 18.46
#